data_AF-H8MMI3-F1
#
_entry.id   AF-H8MMI3-F1
#
_cell.length_a   1.000
_cell.length_b   1.000
_cell.length_c   1.000
_cell.angle_alpha   90.00
_cell.angle_beta   90.00
_cell.angle_gamma   90.00
#
_symmetry.space_group_name_H-M   'P 1'
#
loop_
_entity.id
_entity.type
_entity.pdbx_description
1 polymer ?
#
loop_
_entity_poly.entity_id
_entity_poly.type
_entity_poly.pdbx_seq_one_letter_code
_entity_poly.pdbx_strand_id
1 'polypeptide(L)'
;MIAQLLAAAVALTTAQAPRAAAPSVALPFPSGDVQTYNIIQWDPNALPRIYERSDQLPLTDEELTKLSQAGFEPAQLVKMIEERRCACDASADGLIRLKKAGVDKTVLAAVSRHGLAPNRQLDILVTLDFTGESRTAREAFLYFFVDDGDLTRVFSANLPELLQRRNSHETMVDRSDILVARTVRRIQLAGHVPLKTYGAHRVMVAASASPTLTHPSQLTPQERAKAQTYTFDYPRASLQSLCRLTAGYRRDAVLAYKWNFEGSRFECEWN
;
A
#
# COMPACT_ATOMS: atom_id res chain seq x y z
N MET A 1 1.08 19.62 85.37
CA MET A 1 1.52 20.98 85.79
C MET A 1 2.71 21.38 84.97
N ILE A 2 2.63 22.55 84.32
CA ILE A 2 3.72 23.52 84.09
C ILE A 2 4.89 22.98 83.23
N ALA A 3 4.91 23.20 81.90
CA ALA A 3 5.29 24.44 81.21
C ALA A 3 6.80 24.75 81.35
N GLN A 4 7.57 24.81 80.25
CA GLN A 4 8.09 26.03 79.59
C GLN A 4 9.53 25.66 79.11
N LEU A 5 10.20 26.17 78.09
CA LEU A 5 10.02 27.22 77.08
C LEU A 5 11.26 27.17 76.13
N LEU A 6 11.10 27.69 74.89
CA LEU A 6 12.07 28.47 74.07
C LEU A 6 13.42 27.81 73.63
N ALA A 7 13.98 28.01 72.43
CA ALA A 7 13.64 28.77 71.23
C ALA A 7 14.63 28.45 70.06
N ALA A 8 14.20 28.82 68.85
CA ALA A 8 14.94 29.32 67.67
C ALA A 8 15.92 28.43 66.86
N ALA A 9 15.39 27.98 65.70
CA ALA A 9 15.83 28.24 64.31
C ALA A 9 17.28 27.98 63.85
N VAL A 10 17.43 27.11 62.83
CA VAL A 10 17.93 27.46 61.47
C VAL A 10 17.33 26.46 60.47
N ALA A 11 16.75 26.97 59.38
CA ALA A 11 16.27 26.17 58.24
C ALA A 11 17.30 26.21 57.10
N LEU A 12 17.59 25.07 56.48
CA LEU A 12 18.21 24.99 55.15
C LEU A 12 17.57 23.84 54.38
N THR A 13 16.75 24.25 53.41
CA THR A 13 16.03 23.45 52.43
C THR A 13 16.99 22.85 51.40
N THR A 14 17.05 21.52 51.29
CA THR A 14 17.73 20.87 50.17
C THR A 14 16.78 20.81 48.97
N ALA A 15 17.07 21.66 47.99
CA ALA A 15 16.45 21.68 46.67
C ALA A 15 16.66 20.35 45.92
N GLN A 16 15.57 19.73 45.46
CA GLN A 16 15.62 18.74 44.39
C GLN A 16 15.60 19.47 43.04
N ALA A 17 16.65 19.23 42.26
CA ALA A 17 16.95 19.90 41.00
C ALA A 17 15.87 19.66 39.92
N PRO A 18 15.67 20.62 38.99
CA PRO A 18 14.88 20.40 37.80
C PRO A 18 15.59 19.40 36.87
N ARG A 19 14.85 18.44 36.32
CA ARG A 19 15.28 17.59 35.21
C ARG A 19 15.67 18.48 34.02
N ALA A 20 16.94 18.41 33.62
CA ALA A 20 17.44 19.05 32.41
C ALA A 20 16.68 18.52 31.19
N ALA A 21 16.04 19.43 30.46
CA ALA A 21 15.54 19.18 29.12
C ALA A 21 16.74 18.86 28.19
N ALA A 22 16.58 17.86 27.32
CA ALA A 22 17.56 17.58 26.27
C ALA A 22 17.75 18.84 25.39
N PRO A 23 18.97 19.15 24.93
CA PRO A 23 19.18 20.28 24.05
C PRO A 23 18.50 19.99 22.70
N SER A 24 17.44 20.73 22.41
CA SER A 24 16.97 20.90 21.04
C SER A 24 18.11 21.54 20.24
N VAL A 25 18.64 20.81 19.26
CA VAL A 25 19.59 21.37 18.30
C VAL A 25 18.82 22.39 17.47
N ALA A 26 18.77 23.63 17.94
CA ALA A 26 18.38 24.77 17.12
C ALA A 26 19.54 24.98 16.15
N LEU A 27 19.37 24.48 14.92
CA LEU A 27 20.31 24.82 13.85
C LEU A 27 20.25 26.34 13.67
N PRO A 28 21.37 27.07 13.87
CA PRO A 28 21.37 28.51 13.70
C PRO A 28 21.09 28.82 12.22
N PHE A 29 20.33 29.89 11.99
CA PHE A 29 20.22 30.45 10.65
C PHE A 29 21.62 30.75 10.11
N PRO A 30 21.92 30.44 8.83
CA PRO A 30 23.25 30.64 8.27
C PRO A 30 23.65 32.11 8.34
N SER A 31 24.78 32.39 8.98
CA SER A 31 25.39 33.72 9.08
C SER A 31 26.55 33.84 8.09
N GLY A 32 26.36 34.61 7.01
CA GLY A 32 27.33 34.86 5.94
C GLY A 32 26.68 35.64 4.79
N ASP A 33 27.40 35.84 3.68
CA ASP A 33 26.83 36.39 2.43
C ASP A 33 25.87 35.36 1.80
N VAL A 34 24.65 35.29 2.35
CA VAL A 34 23.58 34.43 1.85
C VAL A 34 22.92 35.15 0.68
N GLN A 35 23.22 34.73 -0.55
CA GLN A 35 22.41 35.12 -1.70
C GLN A 35 21.01 34.52 -1.51
N THR A 36 20.07 35.39 -1.17
CA THR A 36 18.67 35.01 -0.97
C THR A 36 18.04 34.85 -2.35
N TYR A 37 17.99 33.62 -2.86
CA TYR A 37 17.25 33.30 -4.07
C TYR A 37 15.79 33.02 -3.71
N ASN A 38 14.85 33.63 -4.45
CA ASN A 38 13.39 33.46 -4.30
C ASN A 38 12.84 33.84 -2.91
N ILE A 39 12.81 35.14 -2.61
CA ILE A 39 11.84 35.65 -1.63
C ILE A 39 10.45 35.53 -2.25
N ILE A 40 9.73 34.46 -1.91
CA ILE A 40 8.32 34.33 -2.27
C ILE A 40 7.56 35.28 -1.33
N GLN A 41 7.22 36.47 -1.82
CA GLN A 41 6.35 37.38 -1.10
C GLN A 41 4.93 36.81 -1.12
N TRP A 42 4.43 36.36 0.03
CA TRP A 42 3.07 35.85 0.16
C TRP A 42 2.12 37.05 0.09
N ASP A 43 1.62 37.37 -1.10
CA ASP A 43 0.54 38.33 -1.26
C ASP A 43 -0.78 37.70 -0.75
N PRO A 44 -1.40 38.23 0.32
CA PRO A 44 -2.64 37.70 0.85
C PRO A 44 -3.79 37.66 -0.18
N ASN A 45 -3.74 38.48 -1.23
CA ASN A 45 -4.72 38.49 -2.32
C ASN A 45 -4.37 37.52 -3.48
N ALA A 46 -3.13 37.04 -3.54
CA ALA A 46 -2.67 36.05 -4.50
C ALA A 46 -2.42 34.68 -3.87
N LEU A 47 -2.85 34.47 -2.61
CA LEU A 47 -2.88 33.15 -2.02
C LEU A 47 -3.73 32.26 -2.92
N PRO A 48 -3.23 31.08 -3.35
CA PRO A 48 -4.06 30.12 -4.05
C PRO A 48 -5.29 29.87 -3.17
N ARG A 49 -6.48 29.86 -3.78
CA ARG A 49 -7.69 29.48 -3.05
C ARG A 49 -7.38 28.19 -2.30
N ILE A 50 -7.52 28.22 -0.97
CA ILE A 50 -7.44 27.00 -0.18
C ILE A 50 -8.61 26.17 -0.72
N TYR A 51 -8.30 25.17 -1.54
CA TYR A 51 -9.32 24.25 -2.02
C TYR A 51 -9.88 23.61 -0.75
N GLU A 52 -11.12 23.95 -0.40
CA GLU A 52 -11.89 23.22 0.60
C GLU A 52 -12.03 21.81 0.06
N ARG A 53 -11.09 20.94 0.45
CA ARG A 53 -11.15 19.53 0.07
C ARG A 53 -12.19 18.89 0.95
N SER A 54 -13.18 18.29 0.31
CA SER A 54 -14.10 17.42 1.01
C SER A 54 -13.35 16.16 1.46
N ASP A 55 -13.67 15.68 2.67
CA ASP A 55 -13.16 14.39 3.18
C ASP A 55 -13.80 13.17 2.48
N GLN A 56 -14.72 13.41 1.53
CA GLN A 56 -15.36 12.36 0.74
C GLN A 56 -14.41 11.79 -0.30
N LEU A 57 -14.54 10.50 -0.58
CA LEU A 57 -13.78 9.82 -1.64
C LEU A 57 -14.00 10.48 -3.02
N PRO A 58 -13.02 10.38 -3.94
CA PRO A 58 -13.17 10.88 -5.30
C PRO A 58 -14.36 10.26 -6.00
N LEU A 59 -15.00 11.03 -6.86
CA LEU A 59 -16.13 10.55 -7.65
C LEU A 59 -15.69 9.46 -8.64
N THR A 60 -16.51 8.44 -8.86
CA THR A 60 -16.30 7.44 -9.93
C THR A 60 -17.09 7.78 -11.20
N ASP A 61 -16.78 7.11 -12.31
CA ASP A 61 -17.53 7.23 -13.57
C ASP A 61 -19.03 6.92 -13.38
N GLU A 62 -19.35 5.91 -12.58
CA GLU A 62 -20.72 5.50 -12.27
C GLU A 62 -21.46 6.54 -11.43
N GLU A 63 -20.79 7.09 -10.40
CA GLU A 63 -21.36 8.12 -9.55
C GLU A 63 -21.62 9.40 -10.32
N LEU A 64 -20.67 9.82 -11.16
CA LEU A 64 -20.81 11.00 -11.99
C LEU A 64 -21.97 10.85 -12.97
N THR A 65 -22.10 9.67 -13.58
CA THR A 65 -23.21 9.34 -14.47
C THR A 65 -24.55 9.39 -13.73
N LYS A 66 -24.64 8.79 -12.53
CA LYS A 66 -25.85 8.82 -11.70
C LYS A 66 -26.26 10.24 -11.31
N LEU A 67 -25.31 11.06 -10.87
CA LEU A 67 -25.59 12.45 -10.49
C LEU A 67 -26.05 13.28 -11.69
N SER A 68 -25.41 13.09 -12.86
CA SER A 68 -25.82 13.76 -14.09
C SER A 68 -27.23 13.35 -14.53
N GLN A 69 -27.58 12.07 -14.43
CA GLN A 69 -28.91 11.55 -14.76
C GLN A 69 -29.98 11.99 -13.75
N ALA A 70 -29.60 12.23 -12.50
CA ALA A 70 -30.47 12.80 -11.47
C ALA A 70 -30.75 14.31 -11.67
N GLY A 71 -30.16 14.95 -12.68
CA GLY A 71 -30.40 16.35 -13.01
C GLY A 71 -29.61 17.34 -12.16
N PHE A 72 -28.48 16.93 -11.57
CA PHE A 72 -27.57 17.87 -10.91
C PHE A 72 -27.03 18.89 -11.91
N GLU A 73 -26.97 20.15 -11.49
CA GLU A 73 -26.47 21.24 -12.33
C GLU A 73 -25.00 21.02 -12.71
N PRO A 74 -24.59 21.20 -13.97
CA PRO A 74 -23.21 20.97 -14.40
C PRO A 74 -22.17 21.74 -13.56
N ALA A 75 -22.48 22.99 -13.19
CA ALA A 75 -21.61 23.80 -12.35
C ALA A 75 -21.39 23.21 -10.95
N GLN A 76 -22.39 22.53 -10.39
CA GLN A 76 -22.25 21.84 -9.10
C GLN A 76 -21.34 20.61 -9.24
N LEU A 77 -21.52 19.83 -10.30
CA LEU A 77 -20.68 18.65 -10.57
C LEU A 77 -19.22 19.03 -10.82
N VAL A 78 -18.97 20.12 -11.55
CA VAL A 78 -17.61 20.67 -11.74
C VAL A 78 -16.98 21.02 -10.39
N LYS A 79 -17.71 21.73 -9.53
CA LYS A 79 -17.21 22.09 -8.19
C LYS A 79 -16.91 20.85 -7.33
N MET A 80 -17.79 19.84 -7.38
CA MET A 80 -17.54 18.56 -6.68
C MET A 80 -16.27 17.87 -7.21
N ILE A 81 -16.03 17.87 -8.52
CA ILE A 81 -14.82 17.32 -9.12
C ILE A 81 -13.58 18.13 -8.71
N GLU A 82 -13.66 19.45 -8.62
CA GLU A 82 -12.55 20.30 -8.16
C GLU A 82 -12.18 20.02 -6.69
N GLU A 83 -13.18 19.80 -5.83
CA GLU A 83 -13.00 19.59 -4.38
C GLU A 83 -12.63 18.16 -4.01
N ARG A 84 -13.25 17.15 -4.65
CA ARG A 84 -13.09 15.71 -4.35
C ARG A 84 -12.16 14.98 -5.32
N ARG A 85 -11.88 15.56 -6.49
CA ARG A 85 -11.32 14.87 -7.67
C ARG A 85 -12.23 13.75 -8.19
N CYS A 86 -11.82 13.15 -9.30
CA CYS A 86 -12.54 12.09 -10.00
C CYS A 86 -11.60 10.90 -10.20
N ALA A 87 -11.93 9.72 -9.67
CA ALA A 87 -11.30 8.44 -10.03
C ALA A 87 -11.92 7.90 -11.34
N CYS A 88 -11.96 8.76 -12.35
CA CYS A 88 -12.73 8.61 -13.57
C CYS A 88 -11.82 8.34 -14.77
N ASP A 89 -12.33 7.69 -15.81
CA ASP A 89 -11.56 7.45 -17.04
C ASP A 89 -11.47 8.73 -17.89
N ALA A 90 -10.42 9.51 -17.66
CA ALA A 90 -10.11 10.71 -18.44
C ALA A 90 -9.52 10.42 -19.84
N SER A 91 -9.41 9.15 -20.26
CA SER A 91 -9.00 8.82 -21.63
C SER A 91 -10.08 9.18 -22.66
N ALA A 92 -9.71 9.23 -23.94
CA ALA A 92 -10.66 9.54 -25.02
C ALA A 92 -11.88 8.60 -25.00
N ASP A 93 -11.66 7.29 -24.82
CA ASP A 93 -12.76 6.31 -24.75
C ASP A 93 -13.65 6.53 -23.52
N GLY A 94 -13.06 6.86 -22.36
CA GLY A 94 -13.79 7.16 -21.14
C GLY A 94 -14.68 8.39 -21.27
N LEU A 95 -14.13 9.48 -21.81
CA LEU A 95 -14.88 10.71 -22.08
C LEU A 95 -16.01 10.49 -23.11
N ILE A 96 -15.78 9.65 -24.13
CA ILE A 96 -16.83 9.25 -25.07
C ILE A 96 -17.95 8.46 -24.36
N ARG A 97 -17.61 7.53 -23.46
CA ARG A 97 -18.60 6.78 -22.68
C ARG A 97 -19.43 7.70 -21.79
N LEU A 98 -18.79 8.59 -21.03
CA LEU A 98 -19.48 9.56 -20.18
C LEU A 98 -20.39 10.50 -20.99
N LYS A 99 -19.92 10.99 -22.15
CA LYS A 99 -20.73 11.80 -23.06
C LYS A 99 -21.97 11.05 -23.56
N LYS A 100 -21.82 9.78 -23.96
CA LYS A 100 -22.95 8.93 -24.37
C LYS A 100 -23.93 8.66 -23.23
N ALA A 101 -23.47 8.67 -21.99
CA ALA A 101 -24.28 8.50 -20.80
C ALA A 101 -25.03 9.78 -20.36
N GLY A 102 -24.85 10.89 -21.07
CA GLY A 102 -25.55 12.16 -20.84
C GLY A 102 -24.80 13.16 -19.97
N VAL A 103 -23.51 12.93 -19.67
CA VAL A 103 -22.69 13.86 -18.88
C VAL A 103 -22.38 15.12 -19.71
N ASP A 104 -22.63 16.29 -19.13
CA ASP A 104 -22.43 17.58 -19.80
C ASP A 104 -20.96 17.85 -20.16
N LYS A 105 -20.75 18.56 -21.27
CA LYS A 105 -19.41 18.90 -21.80
C LYS A 105 -18.52 19.65 -20.81
N THR A 106 -19.08 20.49 -19.95
CA THR A 106 -18.32 21.26 -18.95
C THR A 106 -17.81 20.35 -17.83
N VAL A 107 -18.62 19.37 -17.44
CA VAL A 107 -18.25 18.33 -16.48
C VAL A 107 -17.18 17.42 -17.07
N LEU A 108 -17.29 17.02 -18.35
CA LEU A 108 -16.25 16.25 -19.04
C LEU A 108 -14.89 16.98 -19.08
N ALA A 109 -14.91 18.30 -19.28
CA ALA A 109 -13.69 19.11 -19.23
C ALA A 109 -13.09 19.13 -17.81
N ALA A 110 -13.92 19.18 -16.77
CA ALA A 110 -13.46 19.07 -15.38
C ALA A 110 -12.88 17.69 -15.07
N VAL A 111 -13.49 16.60 -15.55
CA VAL A 111 -12.93 15.23 -15.43
C VAL A 111 -11.53 15.16 -16.05
N SER A 112 -11.38 15.69 -17.25
CA SER A 112 -10.08 15.71 -17.97
C SER A 112 -8.99 16.48 -17.21
N ARG A 113 -9.36 17.58 -16.54
CA ARG A 113 -8.41 18.46 -15.85
C ARG A 113 -8.11 18.06 -14.40
N HIS A 114 -9.11 17.59 -13.68
CA HIS A 114 -9.07 17.38 -12.23
C HIS A 114 -9.22 15.91 -11.82
N GLY A 115 -9.37 15.00 -12.80
CA GLY A 115 -9.31 13.56 -12.59
C GLY A 115 -7.96 13.13 -12.01
N LEU A 116 -7.98 12.00 -11.31
CA LEU A 116 -6.78 11.34 -10.83
C LEU A 116 -5.91 10.87 -12.02
N ALA A 117 -4.60 10.83 -11.79
CA ALA A 117 -3.70 10.28 -12.78
C ALA A 117 -4.00 8.79 -13.00
N PRO A 118 -3.82 8.28 -14.23
CA PRO A 118 -4.07 6.88 -14.50
C PRO A 118 -3.06 5.99 -13.79
N ASN A 119 -3.52 4.83 -13.31
CA ASN A 119 -2.69 3.81 -12.69
C ASN A 119 -1.73 3.22 -13.73
N ARG A 120 -0.43 3.15 -13.40
CA ARG A 120 0.61 2.62 -14.31
C ARG A 120 1.32 1.38 -13.77
N GLN A 121 1.09 1.09 -12.50
CA GLN A 121 1.67 -0.03 -11.80
C GLN A 121 0.72 -0.45 -10.68
N LEU A 122 0.80 -1.73 -10.35
CA LEU A 122 0.17 -2.33 -9.20
C LEU A 122 1.20 -2.40 -8.06
N ASP A 123 0.88 -1.83 -6.91
CA ASP A 123 1.70 -2.01 -5.71
C ASP A 123 1.33 -3.35 -5.07
N ILE A 124 2.31 -4.19 -4.80
CA ILE A 124 2.08 -5.52 -4.23
C ILE A 124 2.85 -5.67 -2.92
N LEU A 125 2.16 -6.13 -1.88
CA LEU A 125 2.77 -6.60 -0.65
C LEU A 125 2.68 -8.12 -0.58
N VAL A 126 3.82 -8.78 -0.74
CA VAL A 126 3.95 -10.24 -0.64
C VAL A 126 4.34 -10.63 0.78
N THR A 127 3.50 -11.44 1.43
CA THR A 127 3.74 -12.02 2.74
C THR A 127 3.96 -13.52 2.61
N LEU A 128 5.10 -14.02 3.05
CA LEU A 128 5.42 -15.44 3.09
C LEU A 128 5.34 -15.92 4.55
N ASP A 129 4.40 -16.81 4.85
CA ASP A 129 4.21 -17.38 6.18
C ASP A 129 4.74 -18.81 6.21
N PHE A 130 5.73 -19.10 7.05
CA PHE A 130 6.31 -20.42 7.22
C PHE A 130 5.97 -20.98 8.60
N THR A 131 5.23 -22.08 8.64
CA THR A 131 4.74 -22.71 9.87
C THR A 131 5.52 -23.99 10.19
N GLY A 132 5.95 -24.11 11.44
CA GLY A 132 6.74 -25.24 11.95
C GLY A 132 8.24 -25.06 11.71
N GLU A 133 9.06 -25.85 12.40
CA GLU A 133 10.51 -25.73 12.32
C GLU A 133 11.08 -26.40 11.06
N SER A 134 11.68 -25.60 10.19
CA SER A 134 12.46 -26.02 9.03
C SER A 134 13.38 -24.87 8.59
N ARG A 135 14.31 -25.16 7.68
CA ARG A 135 15.22 -24.17 7.07
C ARG A 135 15.17 -24.16 5.54
N THR A 136 14.41 -25.07 4.94
CA THR A 136 14.39 -25.24 3.48
C THR A 136 12.96 -25.40 2.98
N ALA A 137 12.67 -24.82 1.83
CA ALA A 137 11.43 -25.07 1.09
C ALA A 137 11.65 -26.20 0.08
N ARG A 138 10.61 -26.99 -0.18
CA ARG A 138 10.62 -28.09 -1.16
C ARG A 138 10.71 -27.54 -2.57
N GLU A 139 9.80 -26.63 -2.91
CA GLU A 139 9.87 -25.77 -4.07
C GLU A 139 10.68 -24.51 -3.71
N ALA A 140 11.76 -24.24 -4.43
CA ALA A 140 12.70 -23.18 -4.08
C ALA A 140 12.21 -21.77 -4.47
N PHE A 141 11.23 -21.67 -5.36
CA PHE A 141 10.75 -20.41 -5.91
C PHE A 141 9.24 -20.28 -5.75
N LEU A 142 8.80 -19.08 -5.36
CA LEU A 142 7.40 -18.68 -5.51
C LEU A 142 7.29 -17.78 -6.74
N TYR A 143 6.32 -18.08 -7.62
CA TYR A 143 5.99 -17.29 -8.80
C TYR A 143 4.62 -16.66 -8.66
N PHE A 144 4.54 -15.42 -9.12
CA PHE A 144 3.32 -14.62 -9.28
C PHE A 144 3.26 -14.17 -10.74
N PHE A 145 2.39 -14.83 -11.50
CA PHE A 145 2.11 -14.52 -12.90
C PHE A 145 0.88 -13.63 -12.98
N VAL A 146 0.97 -12.54 -13.73
CA VAL A 146 -0.16 -11.64 -14.03
C VAL A 146 -0.31 -11.58 -15.53
N ASP A 147 -1.51 -11.83 -16.06
CA ASP A 147 -1.78 -11.52 -17.45
C ASP A 147 -1.86 -9.99 -17.66
N ASP A 148 -1.31 -9.48 -18.73
CA ASP A 148 -1.28 -8.05 -19.06
C ASP A 148 -1.47 -7.91 -20.58
N GLY A 149 -2.64 -8.36 -21.04
CA GLY A 149 -2.97 -8.51 -22.46
C GLY A 149 -2.08 -9.55 -23.15
N ASP A 150 -1.28 -9.11 -24.12
CA ASP A 150 -0.38 -9.98 -24.89
C ASP A 150 0.86 -10.43 -24.11
N LEU A 151 1.10 -9.86 -22.92
CA LEU A 151 2.25 -10.13 -22.08
C LEU A 151 1.84 -10.85 -20.80
N THR A 152 2.73 -11.68 -20.27
CA THR A 152 2.63 -12.18 -18.89
C THR A 152 3.72 -11.53 -18.06
N ARG A 153 3.33 -10.82 -17.00
CA ARG A 153 4.28 -10.29 -16.02
C ARG A 153 4.60 -11.37 -15.02
N VAL A 154 5.88 -11.53 -14.70
CA VAL A 154 6.34 -12.57 -13.79
C VAL A 154 7.14 -11.94 -12.66
N PHE A 155 6.68 -12.18 -11.45
CA PHE A 155 7.40 -11.88 -10.22
C PHE A 155 7.80 -13.19 -9.58
N SER A 156 9.04 -13.26 -9.09
CA SER A 156 9.55 -14.46 -8.44
C SER A 156 10.26 -14.12 -7.14
N ALA A 157 10.16 -15.02 -6.17
CA ALA A 157 10.85 -14.96 -4.90
C ALA A 157 11.70 -16.21 -4.70
N ASN A 158 13.00 -16.04 -4.53
CA ASN A 158 13.96 -17.10 -4.26
C ASN A 158 13.96 -17.43 -2.76
N LEU A 159 13.28 -18.51 -2.36
CA LEU A 159 13.08 -18.85 -0.94
C LEU A 159 14.39 -19.21 -0.23
N PRO A 160 15.30 -20.02 -0.80
CA PRO A 160 16.60 -20.25 -0.18
C PRO A 160 17.34 -18.96 0.15
N GLU A 161 17.39 -17.99 -0.77
CA GLU A 161 18.06 -16.72 -0.55
C GLU A 161 17.39 -15.88 0.55
N LEU A 162 16.05 -15.80 0.52
CA LEU A 162 15.27 -15.08 1.53
C LEU A 162 15.41 -15.68 2.93
N LEU A 163 15.67 -16.99 3.04
CA LEU A 163 15.76 -17.74 4.29
C LEU A 163 17.18 -17.88 4.84
N GLN A 164 18.22 -17.67 4.01
CA GLN A 164 19.63 -17.95 4.33
C GLN A 164 20.33 -16.91 5.23
N ARG A 165 19.72 -15.76 5.54
CA ARG A 165 20.36 -14.66 6.29
C ARG A 165 19.43 -14.08 7.36
N ARG A 166 19.97 -13.26 8.27
CA ARG A 166 19.18 -12.29 9.07
C ARG A 166 18.51 -11.34 8.08
N ASN A 167 17.37 -11.75 7.54
CA ASN A 167 16.59 -10.94 6.63
C ASN A 167 15.89 -9.87 7.46
N SER A 168 16.11 -8.59 7.16
CA SER A 168 15.50 -7.47 7.90
C SER A 168 13.97 -7.45 7.78
N HIS A 169 13.42 -8.16 6.80
CA HIS A 169 11.99 -8.32 6.59
C HIS A 169 11.41 -9.56 7.29
N GLU A 170 12.26 -10.34 7.96
CA GLU A 170 11.86 -11.52 8.71
C GLU A 170 11.39 -11.13 10.11
N THR A 171 10.22 -11.62 10.47
CA THR A 171 9.65 -11.49 11.81
C THR A 171 9.15 -12.85 12.28
N MET A 172 9.29 -13.11 13.58
CA MET A 172 8.65 -14.26 14.22
C MET A 172 7.32 -13.80 14.79
N VAL A 173 6.24 -14.33 14.24
CA VAL A 173 4.87 -14.00 14.65
C VAL A 173 4.33 -15.16 15.47
N ASP A 174 3.90 -14.85 16.69
CA ASP A 174 3.17 -15.80 17.51
C ASP A 174 1.71 -15.88 17.02
N ARG A 175 1.31 -17.03 16.49
CA ARG A 175 -0.07 -17.37 16.12
C ARG A 175 -0.62 -18.48 17.01
N SER A 176 -0.09 -18.60 18.22
CA SER A 176 -0.57 -19.57 19.20
C SER A 176 -2.03 -19.30 19.54
N ASP A 177 -2.82 -20.35 19.52
CA ASP A 177 -4.13 -20.37 20.18
C ASP A 177 -3.92 -20.83 21.64
N ILE A 178 -4.91 -20.63 22.50
CA ILE A 178 -4.91 -21.03 23.92
C ILE A 178 -4.51 -22.50 24.09
N LEU A 179 -4.74 -23.34 23.08
CA LEU A 179 -4.49 -24.78 23.10
C LEU A 179 -3.31 -25.26 22.25
N VAL A 180 -2.75 -24.43 21.35
CA VAL A 180 -1.68 -24.87 20.43
C VAL A 180 -0.69 -23.75 20.20
N ALA A 181 0.54 -23.95 20.68
CA ALA A 181 1.65 -23.06 20.36
C ALA A 181 1.99 -23.14 18.86
N ARG A 182 1.90 -22.02 18.15
CA ARG A 182 2.23 -21.93 16.71
C ARG A 182 3.08 -20.71 16.43
N THR A 183 4.37 -20.95 16.27
CA THR A 183 5.30 -19.93 15.79
C THR A 183 5.32 -19.92 14.27
N VAL A 184 5.10 -18.75 13.67
CA VAL A 184 5.15 -18.54 12.22
C VAL A 184 6.30 -17.60 11.91
N ARG A 185 7.23 -18.08 11.08
CA ARG A 185 8.28 -17.22 10.50
C ARG A 185 7.65 -16.48 9.32
N ARG A 186 7.63 -15.16 9.36
CA ARG A 186 7.00 -14.30 8.34
C ARG A 186 8.04 -13.46 7.62
N ILE A 187 7.96 -13.39 6.30
CA ILE A 187 8.76 -12.49 5.46
C ILE A 187 7.82 -11.59 4.66
N GLN A 188 8.04 -10.27 4.68
CA GLN A 188 7.23 -9.31 3.92
C GLN A 188 8.05 -8.54 2.90
N LEU A 189 7.63 -8.57 1.64
CA LEU A 189 8.30 -7.94 0.51
C LEU A 189 7.32 -7.00 -0.19
N ALA A 190 7.69 -5.74 -0.35
CA ALA A 190 6.95 -4.80 -1.19
C ALA A 190 7.52 -4.83 -2.62
N GLY A 191 6.67 -4.70 -3.62
CA GLY A 191 7.05 -4.65 -5.02
C GLY A 191 6.07 -3.86 -5.87
N HIS A 192 6.44 -3.62 -7.13
CA HIS A 192 5.61 -2.92 -8.10
C HIS A 192 5.53 -3.72 -9.39
N VAL A 193 4.32 -3.94 -9.89
CA VAL A 193 4.05 -4.66 -11.13
C VAL A 193 3.56 -3.68 -12.18
N PRO A 194 4.35 -3.34 -13.22
CA PRO A 194 3.88 -2.45 -14.27
C PRO A 194 2.82 -3.16 -15.11
N LEU A 195 1.61 -2.60 -15.14
CA LEU A 195 0.47 -3.09 -15.93
C LEU A 195 0.14 -2.07 -17.02
N LYS A 196 -0.10 -2.56 -18.23
CA LYS A 196 -0.45 -1.75 -19.42
C LYS A 196 -1.93 -1.78 -19.72
N THR A 197 -2.59 -2.92 -19.50
CA THR A 197 -4.02 -3.06 -19.72
C THR A 197 -4.79 -2.75 -18.43
N TYR A 198 -6.05 -2.33 -18.58
CA TYR A 198 -6.98 -2.07 -17.47
C TYR A 198 -8.16 -3.03 -17.57
N GLY A 199 -8.88 -3.20 -16.47
CA GLY A 199 -10.04 -4.09 -16.40
C GLY A 199 -9.71 -5.42 -15.72
N ALA A 200 -10.44 -6.48 -16.09
CA ALA A 200 -10.27 -7.79 -15.49
C ALA A 200 -8.92 -8.42 -15.86
N HIS A 201 -8.17 -8.80 -14.83
CA HIS A 201 -6.91 -9.53 -14.90
C HIS A 201 -7.02 -10.86 -14.16
N ARG A 202 -6.28 -11.85 -14.63
CA ARG A 202 -6.07 -13.15 -14.01
C ARG A 202 -4.64 -13.28 -13.52
N VAL A 203 -4.54 -13.74 -12.28
CA VAL A 203 -3.27 -13.98 -11.59
C VAL A 203 -3.13 -15.46 -11.31
N MET A 204 -1.92 -15.99 -11.46
CA MET A 204 -1.58 -17.33 -10.98
C MET A 204 -0.40 -17.29 -10.02
N VAL A 205 -0.58 -17.92 -8.87
CA VAL A 205 0.47 -18.13 -7.87
C VAL A 205 0.87 -19.58 -7.88
N ALA A 206 2.16 -19.87 -8.05
CA ALA A 206 2.67 -21.23 -8.07
C ALA A 206 4.02 -21.31 -7.36
N ALA A 207 4.27 -22.42 -6.68
CA ALA A 207 5.60 -22.76 -6.19
C ALA A 207 6.26 -23.72 -7.17
N SER A 208 7.54 -23.50 -7.48
CA SER A 208 8.32 -24.34 -8.39
C SER A 208 9.75 -24.56 -7.91
N ALA A 209 10.36 -25.67 -8.34
CA ALA A 209 11.80 -25.88 -8.20
C ALA A 209 12.61 -25.21 -9.31
N SER A 210 12.00 -24.84 -10.44
CA SER A 210 12.68 -24.23 -11.58
C SER A 210 12.87 -22.71 -11.35
N PRO A 211 14.07 -22.15 -11.59
CA PRO A 211 14.34 -20.72 -11.44
C PRO A 211 13.99 -19.87 -12.67
N THR A 212 13.66 -20.49 -13.81
CA THR A 212 13.59 -19.79 -15.11
C THR A 212 12.18 -19.69 -15.68
N LEU A 213 11.14 -19.88 -14.88
CA LEU A 213 9.77 -19.80 -15.39
C LEU A 213 9.42 -18.38 -15.82
N THR A 214 8.96 -18.25 -17.07
CA THR A 214 8.48 -17.01 -17.68
C THR A 214 7.01 -17.07 -18.07
N HIS A 215 6.39 -18.26 -18.04
CA HIS A 215 4.98 -18.42 -18.37
C HIS A 215 4.34 -19.63 -17.65
N PRO A 216 3.06 -19.56 -17.23
CA PRO A 216 2.35 -20.67 -16.58
C PRO A 216 2.33 -22.00 -17.34
N SER A 217 2.46 -21.98 -18.68
CA SER A 217 2.52 -23.19 -19.51
C SER A 217 3.75 -24.05 -19.22
N GLN A 218 4.83 -23.46 -18.69
CA GLN A 218 6.08 -24.15 -18.36
C GLN A 218 6.01 -24.91 -17.03
N LEU A 219 4.97 -24.69 -16.23
CA LEU A 219 4.74 -25.45 -15.00
C LEU A 219 4.53 -26.93 -15.32
N THR A 220 5.12 -27.79 -14.50
CA THR A 220 4.83 -29.23 -14.54
C THR A 220 3.37 -29.49 -14.16
N PRO A 221 2.79 -30.65 -14.54
CA PRO A 221 1.42 -30.99 -14.16
C PRO A 221 1.18 -30.96 -12.63
N GLN A 222 2.18 -31.36 -11.84
CA GLN A 222 2.08 -31.36 -10.37
C GLN A 222 2.09 -29.94 -9.79
N GLU A 223 2.97 -29.06 -10.28
CA GLU A 223 3.01 -27.65 -9.84
C GLU A 223 1.73 -26.92 -10.25
N ARG A 224 1.24 -27.17 -11.47
CA ARG A 224 -0.02 -26.58 -11.95
C ARG A 224 -1.23 -27.03 -11.12
N ALA A 225 -1.25 -28.28 -10.65
CA ALA A 225 -2.32 -28.78 -9.79
C ALA A 225 -2.33 -28.13 -8.40
N LYS A 226 -1.17 -27.66 -7.90
CA LYS A 226 -1.05 -26.92 -6.64
C LYS A 226 -1.18 -25.40 -6.82
N ALA A 227 -1.07 -24.90 -8.04
CA ALA A 227 -1.15 -23.47 -8.33
C ALA A 227 -2.55 -22.94 -8.03
N GLN A 228 -2.63 -21.67 -7.64
CA GLN A 228 -3.89 -21.00 -7.34
C GLN A 228 -4.07 -19.80 -8.23
N THR A 229 -5.29 -19.65 -8.73
CA THR A 229 -5.65 -18.62 -9.69
C THR A 229 -6.63 -17.65 -9.06
N TYR A 230 -6.42 -16.38 -9.29
CA TYR A 230 -7.25 -15.28 -8.80
C TYR A 230 -7.61 -14.36 -9.95
N THR A 231 -8.63 -13.53 -9.74
CA THR A 231 -8.99 -12.46 -10.65
C THR A 231 -9.13 -11.16 -9.88
N PHE A 232 -8.73 -10.06 -10.49
CA PHE A 232 -8.95 -8.72 -9.97
C PHE A 232 -9.31 -7.77 -11.10
N ASP A 233 -10.05 -6.71 -10.79
CA ASP A 233 -10.36 -5.65 -11.74
C ASP A 233 -9.43 -4.47 -11.48
N TYR A 234 -8.56 -4.14 -12.45
CA TYR A 234 -7.57 -3.07 -12.33
C TYR A 234 -8.18 -1.76 -12.83
N PRO A 235 -8.50 -0.81 -11.91
CA PRO A 235 -9.15 0.43 -12.29
C PRO A 235 -8.16 1.34 -13.02
N ARG A 236 -8.70 2.18 -13.91
CA ARG A 236 -7.92 3.17 -14.65
C ARG A 236 -7.32 4.22 -13.75
N ALA A 237 -8.01 4.60 -12.69
CA ALA A 237 -7.50 5.54 -11.70
C ALA A 237 -8.02 5.16 -10.30
N SER A 238 -7.17 5.28 -9.30
CA SER A 238 -7.54 5.11 -7.89
C SER A 238 -6.59 5.91 -6.99
N LEU A 239 -7.01 6.21 -5.77
CA LEU A 239 -6.16 6.80 -4.73
C LEU A 239 -5.15 5.80 -4.19
N GLN A 240 -5.55 4.53 -4.14
CA GLN A 240 -4.74 3.42 -3.66
C GLN A 240 -4.77 2.29 -4.70
N SER A 241 -3.61 1.65 -4.87
CA SER A 241 -3.38 0.56 -5.82
C SER A 241 -2.62 -0.60 -5.16
N LEU A 242 -3.12 -1.07 -4.01
CA LEU A 242 -2.42 -2.08 -3.21
C LEU A 242 -3.09 -3.44 -3.32
N CYS A 243 -2.33 -4.43 -3.78
CA CYS A 243 -2.69 -5.84 -3.66
C CYS A 243 -1.82 -6.54 -2.62
N ARG A 244 -2.44 -7.45 -1.87
CA ARG A 244 -1.79 -8.25 -0.83
C ARG A 244 -1.79 -9.70 -1.29
N LEU A 245 -0.59 -10.27 -1.45
CA LEU A 245 -0.39 -11.68 -1.70
C LEU A 245 0.12 -12.32 -0.41
N THR A 246 -0.62 -13.26 0.15
CA THR A 246 -0.11 -14.10 1.25
C THR A 246 0.14 -15.50 0.73
N ALA A 247 1.33 -16.05 0.92
CA ALA A 247 1.68 -17.42 0.56
C ALA A 247 2.06 -18.20 1.82
N GLY A 248 1.34 -19.30 2.07
CA GLY A 248 1.52 -20.17 3.22
C GLY A 248 2.38 -21.38 2.90
N TYR A 249 3.34 -21.64 3.79
CA TYR A 249 4.23 -22.78 3.77
C TYR A 249 4.10 -23.53 5.08
N ARG A 250 3.96 -24.85 4.99
CA ARG A 250 3.82 -25.73 6.14
C ARG A 250 4.83 -26.85 6.07
N ARG A 251 5.28 -27.33 7.23
CA ARG A 251 6.20 -28.47 7.30
C ARG A 251 5.60 -29.67 6.56
N ASP A 252 6.35 -30.21 5.61
CA ASP A 252 5.95 -31.36 4.80
C ASP A 252 5.82 -32.59 5.70
N ALA A 253 4.73 -33.34 5.54
CA ALA A 253 4.43 -34.49 6.38
C ALA A 253 5.37 -35.68 6.12
N VAL A 254 5.93 -35.78 4.91
CA VAL A 254 6.84 -36.84 4.48
C VAL A 254 8.29 -36.39 4.66
N LEU A 255 8.60 -35.16 4.26
CA LEU A 255 9.94 -34.57 4.39
C LEU A 255 9.94 -33.52 5.49
N ALA A 256 9.92 -33.97 6.76
CA ALA A 256 9.78 -33.09 7.92
C ALA A 256 10.83 -31.96 8.04
N TYR A 257 11.95 -32.05 7.32
CA TYR A 257 12.99 -31.01 7.24
C TYR A 257 12.76 -29.97 6.14
N LYS A 258 11.64 -30.08 5.39
CA LYS A 258 11.24 -29.17 4.32
C LYS A 258 9.87 -28.55 4.60
N TRP A 259 9.70 -27.31 4.16
CA TRP A 259 8.40 -26.69 4.01
C TRP A 259 7.83 -26.96 2.62
N ASN A 260 6.54 -27.28 2.54
CA ASN A 260 5.79 -27.43 1.31
C ASN A 260 4.82 -26.24 1.18
N PHE A 261 4.63 -25.77 -0.05
CA PHE A 261 3.60 -24.78 -0.35
C PHE A 261 2.22 -25.35 -0.07
N GLU A 262 1.46 -24.70 0.82
CA GLU A 262 0.11 -25.10 1.23
C GLU A 262 -0.96 -24.35 0.42
N GLY A 263 -0.65 -23.11 0.03
CA GLY A 263 -1.53 -22.26 -0.76
C GLY A 263 -1.18 -20.79 -0.62
N SER A 264 -1.99 -19.96 -1.22
CA SER A 264 -1.92 -18.51 -1.16
C SER A 264 -3.29 -17.88 -0.99
N ARG A 265 -3.31 -16.56 -0.86
CA ARG A 265 -4.50 -15.70 -0.88
C ARG A 265 -4.08 -14.39 -1.53
N PHE A 266 -4.96 -13.86 -2.38
CA PHE A 266 -4.70 -12.62 -3.11
C PHE A 266 -5.92 -11.70 -3.01
N GLU A 267 -5.68 -10.46 -2.65
CA GLU A 267 -6.72 -9.45 -2.41
C GLU A 267 -6.20 -8.11 -2.91
N CYS A 268 -7.06 -7.30 -3.53
CA CYS A 268 -6.71 -5.97 -3.98
C CYS A 268 -7.69 -4.96 -3.38
N GLU A 269 -7.13 -3.85 -2.91
CA GLU A 269 -7.87 -2.73 -2.34
C GLU A 269 -7.75 -1.53 -3.28
N TRP A 270 -8.90 -1.00 -3.67
CA TRP A 270 -9.06 0.24 -4.41
C TRP A 270 -9.90 1.19 -3.57
N ASN A 271 -9.58 2.49 -3.61
CA ASN A 271 -10.34 3.62 -3.05
C ASN A 271 -11.05 3.36 -1.71
#